data_AF-A0A1H9DDB3-F1
#
_entry.id   AF-A0A1H9DDB3-F1
#
_cell.length_a   1.000
_cell.length_b   1.000
_cell.length_c   1.000
_cell.angle_alpha   90.00
_cell.angle_beta   90.00
_cell.angle_gamma   90.00
#
_symmetry.space_group_name_H-M   'P 1'
#
loop_
_entity.id
_entity.type
_entity.pdbx_description
1 polymer ?
#
loop_
_entity_poly.entity_id
_entity_poly.type
_entity_poly.pdbx_seq_one_letter_code
_entity_poly.pdbx_strand_id
1 'polypeptide(L)'
;MKKIPKYCFALFMLASAVFATSSSTLAAVAVNWAGPSSSGVYFAGQVVNPFGNANASGIVGGSGLDLALVLDSSGSMGAVNSGKTLNEWLQEASTALVNALPTASTSVSVIDFDSSAAILQGLTPLSSGSASVISAINAIDASGGTNIGAGIDSATTELTGANHTAGSTQMMVVVSDGFSSGDPASNALVALGAGVDAIHTVGLPGHDAFTMQNIATSGNGIYTNVSSLTGLIDLFNGTSGNLVGIDHVDVTMNNGVFINDIAIDGLGNFVLPDATLVLGDNVFTAVAYDTLGNSASAELILTAVPEPSTYAMLGLGLLLLGWVNRRHIA
;
A
#
# COMPACT_ATOMS: atom_id res chain seq x y z
N MET A 1 -78.48 -24.02 -7.44
CA MET A 1 -78.07 -24.57 -6.11
C MET A 1 -76.74 -23.93 -5.74
N LYS A 2 -76.75 -22.88 -4.91
CA LYS A 2 -76.39 -22.90 -3.47
C LYS A 2 -75.00 -23.52 -3.21
N LYS A 3 -73.98 -22.68 -2.99
CA LYS A 3 -73.35 -22.43 -1.67
C LYS A 3 -72.05 -21.62 -1.80
N ILE A 4 -72.04 -20.42 -1.21
CA ILE A 4 -70.87 -19.81 -0.55
C ILE A 4 -71.00 -20.25 0.91
N PRO A 5 -69.94 -20.75 1.62
CA PRO A 5 -69.21 -19.86 2.53
C PRO A 5 -67.75 -20.21 2.92
N LYS A 6 -67.02 -19.12 3.22
CA LYS A 6 -66.16 -18.84 4.41
C LYS A 6 -64.74 -19.45 4.53
N TYR A 7 -63.79 -18.50 4.50
CA TYR A 7 -62.56 -18.33 5.29
C TYR A 7 -61.74 -19.57 5.67
N CYS A 8 -60.52 -19.62 5.15
CA CYS A 8 -59.39 -20.16 5.91
C CYS A 8 -58.16 -19.26 5.72
N PHE A 9 -57.72 -18.72 6.85
CA PHE A 9 -56.53 -17.93 7.09
C PHE A 9 -55.31 -18.76 6.67
N ALA A 10 -54.54 -18.31 5.68
CA ALA A 10 -53.26 -18.93 5.32
C ALA A 10 -52.15 -17.88 5.39
N LEU A 11 -51.39 -18.02 6.46
CA LEU A 11 -50.14 -17.36 6.81
C LEU A 11 -49.14 -17.48 5.62
N PHE A 12 -48.86 -16.37 4.92
CA PHE A 12 -47.81 -16.37 3.89
C PHE A 12 -46.45 -16.20 4.57
N MET A 13 -45.77 -17.32 4.75
CA MET A 13 -44.41 -17.40 5.23
C MET A 13 -43.43 -16.98 4.13
N LEU A 14 -42.41 -16.26 4.56
CA LEU A 14 -41.19 -15.82 3.88
C LEU A 14 -40.66 -16.77 2.80
N ALA A 15 -40.40 -16.25 1.60
CA ALA A 15 -39.40 -16.77 0.68
C ALA A 15 -38.92 -15.64 -0.24
N SER A 16 -38.19 -14.68 0.32
CA SER A 16 -37.40 -13.74 -0.49
C SER A 16 -36.27 -14.53 -1.14
N ALA A 17 -36.48 -14.96 -2.39
CA ALA A 17 -35.42 -15.50 -3.22
C ALA A 17 -34.44 -14.35 -3.53
N VAL A 18 -33.38 -14.28 -2.73
CA VAL A 18 -32.21 -13.46 -3.02
C VAL A 18 -31.57 -14.06 -4.28
N PHE A 19 -31.77 -13.40 -5.42
CA PHE A 19 -30.91 -13.58 -6.57
C PHE A 19 -29.51 -13.08 -6.18
N ALA A 20 -28.64 -14.00 -5.75
CA ALA A 20 -27.21 -13.74 -5.70
C ALA A 20 -26.71 -13.72 -7.14
N THR A 21 -26.78 -12.55 -7.79
CA THR A 21 -25.97 -12.29 -8.98
C THR A 21 -24.53 -12.21 -8.50
N SER A 22 -23.71 -13.18 -8.93
CA SER A 22 -22.26 -13.16 -8.78
C SER A 22 -21.72 -11.89 -9.42
N SER A 23 -21.46 -10.87 -8.59
CA SER A 23 -20.71 -9.69 -8.98
C SER A 23 -19.24 -10.08 -9.13
N SER A 24 -18.75 -10.04 -10.37
CA SER A 24 -17.32 -9.95 -10.64
C SER A 24 -16.78 -8.71 -9.92
N THR A 25 -15.99 -8.92 -8.87
CA THR A 25 -15.30 -7.84 -8.15
C THR A 25 -14.21 -7.27 -9.05
N LEU A 26 -14.56 -6.26 -9.83
CA LEU A 26 -13.57 -5.33 -10.36
C LEU A 26 -13.03 -4.53 -9.16
N ALA A 27 -11.71 -4.41 -9.03
CA ALA A 27 -11.07 -3.60 -8.01
C ALA A 27 -11.66 -2.18 -8.08
N ALA A 28 -12.41 -1.77 -7.05
CA ALA A 28 -12.98 -0.44 -7.00
C ALA A 28 -11.88 0.51 -6.52
N VAL A 29 -11.62 1.56 -7.29
CA VAL A 29 -10.83 2.71 -6.83
C VAL A 29 -11.38 3.14 -5.47
N ALA A 30 -10.49 3.44 -4.53
CA ALA A 30 -10.79 3.85 -3.18
C ALA A 30 -9.86 4.98 -2.78
N VAL A 31 -10.38 5.88 -1.97
CA VAL A 31 -9.63 6.96 -1.33
C VAL A 31 -10.18 7.14 0.06
N ASN A 32 -9.31 7.25 1.06
CA ASN A 32 -9.68 7.31 2.46
C ASN A 32 -8.81 8.34 3.20
N TRP A 33 -9.39 8.99 4.21
CA TRP A 33 -8.68 9.89 5.10
C TRP A 33 -8.18 9.13 6.33
N ALA A 34 -6.88 9.23 6.60
CA ALA A 34 -6.23 8.59 7.76
C ALA A 34 -6.15 9.56 8.96
N GLY A 35 -6.11 10.87 8.71
CA GLY A 35 -6.26 11.86 9.77
C GLY A 35 -6.21 13.30 9.27
N PRO A 36 -6.39 14.29 10.17
CA PRO A 36 -6.85 14.18 11.55
C PRO A 36 -8.23 13.52 11.72
N SER A 37 -8.52 12.99 12.93
CA SER A 37 -9.80 12.32 13.21
C SER A 37 -10.99 13.27 13.13
N SER A 38 -12.02 12.92 12.37
CA SER A 38 -13.28 13.67 12.30
C SER A 38 -14.03 13.77 13.64
N SER A 39 -13.68 12.93 14.63
CA SER A 39 -14.23 12.97 15.99
C SER A 39 -13.38 13.76 16.99
N GLY A 40 -12.30 14.41 16.53
CA GLY A 40 -11.45 15.26 17.36
C GLY A 40 -12.11 16.58 17.74
N VAL A 41 -11.57 17.26 18.76
CA VAL A 41 -11.95 18.64 19.11
C VAL A 41 -10.95 19.60 18.47
N TYR A 42 -11.44 20.51 17.64
CA TYR A 42 -10.65 21.50 16.93
C TYR A 42 -11.07 22.92 17.28
N PHE A 43 -10.14 23.87 17.21
CA PHE A 43 -10.42 25.27 17.47
C PHE A 43 -10.30 26.12 16.20
N ALA A 44 -11.12 27.16 16.10
CA ALA A 44 -11.02 28.12 15.00
C ALA A 44 -9.64 28.82 15.04
N GLY A 45 -8.90 28.79 13.92
CA GLY A 45 -7.53 29.28 13.81
C GLY A 45 -6.45 28.23 14.02
N GLN A 46 -6.80 27.00 14.42
CA GLN A 46 -5.86 25.88 14.50
C GLN A 46 -5.37 25.48 13.10
N VAL A 47 -4.07 25.21 12.98
CA VAL A 47 -3.45 24.66 11.75
C VAL A 47 -3.45 23.13 11.84
N VAL A 48 -3.85 22.48 10.75
CA VAL A 48 -3.84 21.02 10.59
C VAL A 48 -3.23 20.60 9.26
N ASN A 49 -2.67 19.39 9.23
CA ASN A 49 -2.18 18.73 8.02
C ASN A 49 -2.96 17.42 7.80
N PRO A 50 -4.05 17.45 7.01
CA PRO A 50 -4.75 16.23 6.65
C PRO A 50 -3.89 15.27 5.82
N PHE A 51 -4.12 13.97 5.97
CA PHE A 51 -3.44 12.93 5.21
C PHE A 51 -4.35 11.73 5.00
N GLY A 52 -4.10 10.98 3.93
CA GLY A 52 -4.93 9.87 3.50
C GLY A 52 -4.21 8.89 2.59
N ASN A 53 -4.95 7.92 2.09
CA ASN A 53 -4.47 6.88 1.17
C ASN A 53 -5.45 6.71 0.01
N ALA A 54 -4.94 6.48 -1.19
CA ALA A 54 -5.69 6.11 -2.37
C ALA A 54 -5.23 4.75 -2.91
N ASN A 55 -6.14 3.97 -3.49
CA ASN A 55 -5.83 2.71 -4.17
C ASN A 55 -6.81 2.36 -5.28
N ALA A 56 -6.37 1.60 -6.27
CA ALA A 56 -7.17 1.09 -7.40
C ALA A 56 -6.91 -0.39 -7.71
N SER A 57 -5.90 -1.00 -7.08
CA SER A 57 -5.53 -2.41 -7.28
C SER A 57 -6.16 -3.36 -6.25
N GLY A 58 -6.96 -2.86 -5.29
CA GLY A 58 -7.48 -3.68 -4.18
C GLY A 58 -6.43 -4.02 -3.10
N ILE A 59 -5.20 -3.52 -3.28
CA ILE A 59 -4.15 -3.49 -2.26
C ILE A 59 -4.58 -2.49 -1.19
N VAL A 60 -4.98 -3.00 -0.03
CA VAL A 60 -5.31 -2.16 1.13
C VAL A 60 -4.00 -1.61 1.64
N GLY A 61 -3.82 -0.30 1.51
CA GLY A 61 -2.67 0.42 2.06
C GLY A 61 -2.46 0.03 3.51
N GLY A 62 -1.42 -0.78 3.73
CA GLY A 62 -0.98 -1.11 5.06
C GLY A 62 -0.29 0.08 5.71
N SER A 63 -0.14 0.08 7.03
CA SER A 63 0.71 1.08 7.71
C SER A 63 2.21 0.92 7.38
N GLY A 64 2.57 -0.07 6.55
CA GLY A 64 3.92 -0.39 6.12
C GLY A 64 3.96 -1.38 4.96
N LEU A 65 5.18 -1.77 4.57
CA LEU A 65 5.51 -2.64 3.46
C LEU A 65 6.39 -3.78 3.94
N ASP A 66 6.00 -5.01 3.64
CA ASP A 66 6.90 -6.16 3.66
C ASP A 66 7.22 -6.54 2.22
N LEU A 67 8.50 -6.43 1.85
CA LEU A 67 8.97 -6.68 0.49
C LEU A 67 9.89 -7.89 0.46
N ALA A 68 9.54 -8.90 -0.33
CA ALA A 68 10.42 -10.02 -0.64
C ALA A 68 11.16 -9.78 -1.96
N LEU A 69 12.50 -9.68 -1.87
CA LEU A 69 13.38 -9.69 -3.03
C LEU A 69 13.72 -11.13 -3.39
N VAL A 70 13.25 -11.60 -4.54
CA VAL A 70 13.48 -12.95 -5.06
C VAL A 70 14.52 -12.87 -6.17
N LEU A 71 15.73 -13.31 -5.87
CA LEU A 71 16.94 -13.00 -6.63
C LEU A 71 17.51 -14.27 -7.27
N ASP A 72 17.68 -14.22 -8.59
CA ASP A 72 18.25 -15.30 -9.39
C ASP A 72 19.76 -15.43 -9.15
N SER A 73 20.19 -16.59 -8.70
CA SER A 73 21.61 -16.96 -8.57
C SER A 73 22.03 -18.03 -9.56
N SER A 74 21.23 -18.33 -10.60
CA SER A 74 21.56 -19.40 -11.54
C SER A 74 22.88 -19.19 -12.28
N GLY A 75 23.44 -20.27 -12.85
CA GLY A 75 24.74 -20.21 -13.52
C GLY A 75 24.83 -19.21 -14.69
N SER A 76 23.72 -18.87 -15.34
CA SER A 76 23.68 -17.84 -16.39
C SER A 76 23.95 -16.44 -15.85
N MET A 77 23.77 -16.21 -14.55
CA MET A 77 24.05 -14.95 -13.88
C MET A 77 25.54 -14.56 -13.91
N GLY A 78 26.43 -15.53 -14.16
CA GLY A 78 27.85 -15.29 -14.38
C GLY A 78 28.19 -14.73 -15.76
N ALA A 79 27.24 -14.66 -16.69
CA ALA A 79 27.45 -14.11 -18.03
C ALA A 79 27.75 -12.61 -17.96
N VAL A 80 28.73 -12.17 -18.77
CA VAL A 80 29.13 -10.76 -18.82
C VAL A 80 28.34 -10.02 -19.91
N ASN A 81 27.68 -8.93 -19.50
CA ASN A 81 27.03 -7.98 -20.38
C ASN A 81 27.54 -6.55 -20.08
N SER A 82 28.06 -5.87 -21.11
CA SER A 82 28.53 -4.48 -21.01
C SER A 82 29.60 -4.25 -19.91
N GLY A 83 30.48 -5.23 -19.71
CA GLY A 83 31.60 -5.13 -18.76
C GLY A 83 31.26 -5.50 -17.31
N LYS A 84 30.04 -5.94 -17.01
CA LYS A 84 29.62 -6.49 -15.72
C LYS A 84 28.92 -7.83 -15.92
N THR A 85 28.99 -8.70 -14.92
CA THR A 85 28.17 -9.91 -14.85
C THR A 85 26.70 -9.56 -14.63
N LEU A 86 25.78 -10.42 -15.05
CA LEU A 86 24.36 -10.26 -14.73
C LEU A 86 24.12 -10.24 -13.22
N ASN A 87 24.90 -11.00 -12.44
CA ASN A 87 24.86 -10.97 -10.99
C ASN A 87 25.25 -9.59 -10.41
N GLU A 88 26.32 -8.96 -10.93
CA GLU A 88 26.67 -7.59 -10.53
C GLU A 88 25.55 -6.58 -10.87
N TRP A 89 24.88 -6.73 -12.01
CA TRP A 89 23.69 -5.93 -12.34
C TRP A 89 22.55 -6.15 -11.33
N LEU A 90 22.27 -7.39 -10.95
CA LEU A 90 21.25 -7.73 -9.97
C LEU A 90 21.57 -7.15 -8.59
N GLN A 91 22.81 -7.28 -8.12
CA GLN A 91 23.24 -6.79 -6.82
C GLN A 91 23.16 -5.27 -6.72
N GLU A 92 23.61 -4.56 -7.76
CA GLU A 92 23.51 -3.10 -7.84
C GLU A 92 22.04 -2.63 -7.89
N ALA A 93 21.23 -3.27 -8.72
CA ALA A 93 19.81 -2.97 -8.86
C ALA A 93 19.04 -3.14 -7.55
N SER A 94 19.23 -4.28 -6.90
CA SER A 94 18.55 -4.65 -5.66
C SER A 94 19.01 -3.76 -4.50
N THR A 95 20.31 -3.44 -4.44
CA THR A 95 20.84 -2.50 -3.45
C THR A 95 20.30 -1.08 -3.66
N ALA A 96 20.23 -0.61 -4.90
CA ALA A 96 19.65 0.69 -5.23
C ALA A 96 18.16 0.76 -4.83
N LEU A 97 17.41 -0.32 -5.10
CA LEU A 97 16.02 -0.44 -4.66
C LEU A 97 15.90 -0.36 -3.13
N VAL A 98 16.67 -1.15 -2.38
CA VAL A 98 16.61 -1.13 -0.91
C VAL A 98 16.93 0.24 -0.34
N ASN A 99 17.92 0.95 -0.91
CA ASN A 99 18.28 2.29 -0.47
C ASN A 99 17.24 3.37 -0.80
N ALA A 100 16.35 3.10 -1.75
CA ALA A 100 15.28 4.01 -2.15
C ALA A 100 14.02 3.87 -1.27
N LEU A 101 13.81 2.70 -0.65
CA LEU A 101 12.60 2.41 0.11
C LEU A 101 12.46 3.24 1.42
N PRO A 102 11.22 3.59 1.83
CA PRO A 102 10.97 4.27 3.10
C PRO A 102 11.41 3.41 4.31
N THR A 103 12.47 3.83 5.00
CA THR A 103 13.09 3.01 6.06
C THR A 103 12.24 2.84 7.32
N ALA A 104 11.33 3.78 7.60
CA ALA A 104 10.52 3.79 8.82
C ALA A 104 9.36 2.78 8.80
N SER A 105 8.91 2.38 7.61
CA SER A 105 7.70 1.57 7.42
C SER A 105 7.93 0.34 6.53
N THR A 106 9.17 0.04 6.16
CA THR A 106 9.48 -1.08 5.26
C THR A 106 10.33 -2.15 5.93
N SER A 107 9.93 -3.40 5.77
CA SER A 107 10.74 -4.58 6.04
C SER A 107 11.08 -5.29 4.73
N VAL A 108 12.29 -5.82 4.62
CA VAL A 108 12.74 -6.52 3.40
C VAL A 108 13.26 -7.90 3.76
N SER A 109 12.88 -8.91 2.97
CA SER A 109 13.50 -10.24 2.97
C SER A 109 14.25 -10.46 1.65
N VAL A 110 15.30 -11.27 1.69
CA VAL A 110 16.12 -11.64 0.53
C VAL A 110 16.06 -13.16 0.36
N ILE A 111 15.51 -13.58 -0.77
CA ILE A 111 15.37 -14.96 -1.19
C ILE A 111 16.32 -15.17 -2.35
N ASP A 112 17.21 -16.12 -2.18
CA ASP A 112 18.09 -16.63 -3.22
C ASP A 112 17.42 -17.82 -3.90
N PHE A 113 17.42 -17.86 -5.23
CA PHE A 113 16.93 -19.02 -5.96
C PHE A 113 17.81 -19.40 -7.15
N ASP A 114 17.99 -20.72 -7.28
CA ASP A 114 18.70 -21.39 -8.36
C ASP A 114 17.89 -22.65 -8.77
N SER A 115 18.48 -23.83 -8.69
CA SER A 115 17.82 -25.14 -8.63
C SER A 115 16.78 -25.27 -7.49
N SER A 116 17.00 -24.54 -6.39
CA SER A 116 16.17 -24.50 -5.19
C SER A 116 16.03 -23.07 -4.68
N ALA A 117 15.34 -22.84 -3.56
CA ALA A 117 15.25 -21.51 -2.96
C ALA A 117 15.64 -21.52 -1.49
N ALA A 118 16.33 -20.47 -1.05
CA ALA A 118 16.76 -20.26 0.32
C ALA A 118 16.49 -18.81 0.76
N ILE A 119 16.04 -18.63 1.99
CA ILE A 119 15.92 -17.31 2.60
C ILE A 119 17.29 -16.94 3.17
N LEU A 120 18.02 -16.04 2.50
CA LEU A 120 19.30 -15.53 3.00
C LEU A 120 19.10 -14.49 4.11
N GLN A 121 18.01 -13.74 4.02
CA GLN A 121 17.60 -12.78 5.03
C GLN A 121 16.07 -12.83 5.16
N GLY A 122 15.57 -13.19 6.34
CA GLY A 122 14.13 -13.08 6.64
C GLY A 122 13.69 -11.62 6.72
N LEU A 123 12.38 -11.37 6.80
CA LEU A 123 11.80 -10.03 6.86
C LEU A 123 12.47 -9.21 7.96
N THR A 124 13.16 -8.16 7.53
CA THR A 124 14.00 -7.32 8.38
C THR A 124 13.61 -5.86 8.21
N PRO A 125 13.20 -5.17 9.29
CA PRO A 125 12.92 -3.73 9.23
C PRO A 125 14.14 -2.94 8.76
N LEU A 126 13.97 -2.10 7.74
CA LEU A 126 15.07 -1.30 7.18
C LEU A 126 15.62 -0.26 8.16
N SER A 127 14.80 0.18 9.11
CA SER A 127 15.21 1.10 10.19
C SER A 127 16.34 0.57 11.08
N SER A 128 16.54 -0.76 11.15
CA SER A 128 17.55 -1.39 12.01
C SER A 128 18.43 -2.42 11.31
N GLY A 129 18.03 -2.94 10.15
CA GLY A 129 18.72 -4.04 9.47
C GLY A 129 19.00 -3.84 7.99
N SER A 130 18.96 -2.61 7.47
CA SER A 130 19.31 -2.33 6.06
C SER A 130 20.68 -2.88 5.66
N ALA A 131 21.68 -2.80 6.55
CA ALA A 131 23.02 -3.33 6.29
C ALA A 131 23.04 -4.87 6.13
N SER A 132 22.21 -5.61 6.88
CA SER A 132 22.16 -7.07 6.76
C SER A 132 21.42 -7.50 5.50
N VAL A 133 20.35 -6.77 5.12
CA VAL A 133 19.65 -6.95 3.83
C VAL A 133 20.62 -6.74 2.67
N ILE A 134 21.37 -5.63 2.65
CA ILE A 134 22.36 -5.34 1.60
C ILE A 134 23.48 -6.39 1.60
N SER A 135 23.92 -6.85 2.77
CA SER A 135 24.92 -7.93 2.84
C SER A 135 24.40 -9.24 2.26
N ALA A 136 23.12 -9.58 2.46
CA ALA A 136 22.50 -10.77 1.89
C ALA A 136 22.38 -10.67 0.36
N ILE A 137 22.01 -9.49 -0.17
CA ILE A 137 22.01 -9.21 -1.62
C ILE A 137 23.39 -9.44 -2.22
N ASN A 138 24.44 -8.90 -1.60
CA ASN A 138 25.81 -9.04 -2.10
C ASN A 138 26.40 -10.45 -1.93
N ALA A 139 25.72 -11.34 -1.21
CA ALA A 139 26.11 -12.73 -1.03
C ALA A 139 25.51 -13.66 -2.09
N ILE A 140 24.56 -13.19 -2.90
CA ILE A 140 23.96 -13.93 -4.01
C ILE A 140 25.07 -14.37 -4.98
N ASP A 141 25.15 -15.66 -5.24
CA ASP A 141 26.12 -16.24 -6.15
C ASP A 141 25.59 -16.38 -7.59
N ALA A 142 26.28 -17.14 -8.43
CA ALA A 142 25.95 -17.34 -9.84
C ALA A 142 26.21 -18.80 -10.25
N SER A 143 25.50 -19.72 -9.61
CA SER A 143 25.64 -21.16 -9.76
C SER A 143 24.29 -21.90 -9.75
N GLY A 144 24.27 -23.12 -10.29
CA GLY A 144 23.07 -23.96 -10.28
C GLY A 144 22.13 -23.75 -11.47
N GLY A 145 20.95 -24.37 -11.39
CA GLY A 145 19.85 -24.24 -12.36
C GLY A 145 18.97 -23.02 -12.08
N THR A 146 17.79 -22.97 -12.71
CA THR A 146 16.88 -21.82 -12.58
C THR A 146 15.44 -22.32 -12.33
N ASN A 147 14.92 -22.01 -11.15
CA ASN A 147 13.58 -22.37 -10.70
C ASN A 147 12.93 -21.16 -9.99
N ILE A 148 12.42 -20.23 -10.80
CA ILE A 148 11.76 -19.01 -10.33
C ILE A 148 10.56 -19.36 -9.44
N GLY A 149 9.82 -20.42 -9.77
CA GLY A 149 8.68 -20.88 -8.98
C GLY A 149 9.04 -21.22 -7.54
N ALA A 150 10.17 -21.90 -7.31
CA ALA A 150 10.64 -22.18 -5.95
C ALA A 150 10.97 -20.90 -5.16
N GLY A 151 11.54 -19.89 -5.83
CA GLY A 151 11.77 -18.57 -5.24
C GLY A 151 10.46 -17.89 -4.82
N ILE A 152 9.46 -17.90 -5.70
CA ILE A 152 8.11 -17.34 -5.44
C ILE A 152 7.46 -18.06 -4.25
N ASP A 153 7.49 -19.39 -4.20
CA ASP A 153 6.87 -20.18 -3.12
C ASP A 153 7.55 -19.90 -1.77
N SER A 154 8.88 -19.78 -1.76
CA SER A 154 9.67 -19.45 -0.57
C SER A 154 9.34 -18.04 -0.05
N ALA A 155 9.31 -17.05 -0.95
CA ALA A 155 8.94 -15.68 -0.60
C ALA A 155 7.49 -15.57 -0.13
N THR A 156 6.57 -16.30 -0.74
CA THR A 156 5.16 -16.37 -0.29
C THR A 156 5.09 -16.86 1.15
N THR A 157 5.84 -17.92 1.47
CA THR A 157 5.88 -18.46 2.85
C THR A 157 6.40 -17.45 3.85
N GLU A 158 7.36 -16.61 3.47
CA GLU A 158 7.88 -15.55 4.34
C GLU A 158 6.87 -14.39 4.52
N LEU A 159 6.28 -13.91 3.42
CA LEU A 159 5.32 -12.79 3.39
C LEU A 159 3.95 -13.12 4.01
N THR A 160 3.54 -14.39 3.98
CA THR A 160 2.26 -14.81 4.57
C THR A 160 2.46 -15.65 5.83
N GLY A 161 3.71 -15.82 6.27
CA GLY A 161 4.11 -16.66 7.39
C GLY A 161 4.02 -15.96 8.74
N ALA A 162 4.73 -16.48 9.75
CA ALA A 162 4.73 -15.88 11.08
C ALA A 162 5.55 -14.58 11.19
N ASN A 163 6.40 -14.30 10.20
CA ASN A 163 7.32 -13.16 10.19
C ASN A 163 6.73 -11.89 9.56
N HIS A 164 5.56 -11.99 8.91
CA HIS A 164 4.92 -10.84 8.29
C HIS A 164 4.47 -9.82 9.34
N THR A 165 4.51 -8.55 8.95
CA THR A 165 4.03 -7.43 9.72
C THR A 165 2.52 -7.30 9.51
N ALA A 166 1.75 -7.52 10.58
CA ALA A 166 0.29 -7.42 10.50
C ALA A 166 -0.15 -6.03 10.03
N GLY A 167 -0.96 -6.00 8.97
CA GLY A 167 -1.42 -4.75 8.37
C GLY A 167 -0.38 -4.04 7.52
N SER A 168 0.75 -4.65 7.18
CA SER A 168 1.61 -4.22 6.07
C SER A 168 1.17 -4.86 4.77
N THR A 169 1.37 -4.14 3.67
CA THR A 169 1.22 -4.68 2.31
C THR A 169 2.34 -5.69 2.03
N GLN A 170 1.98 -6.83 1.45
CA GLN A 170 2.88 -7.94 1.15
C GLN A 170 3.25 -7.93 -0.34
N MET A 171 4.48 -7.54 -0.67
CA MET A 171 4.92 -7.45 -2.06
C MET A 171 6.13 -8.31 -2.35
N MET A 172 6.26 -8.72 -3.60
CA MET A 172 7.39 -9.47 -4.10
C MET A 172 7.99 -8.78 -5.33
N VAL A 173 9.31 -8.77 -5.43
CA VAL A 173 10.05 -8.37 -6.64
C VAL A 173 10.94 -9.53 -7.06
N VAL A 174 10.66 -10.11 -8.23
CA VAL A 174 11.47 -11.18 -8.82
C VAL A 174 12.46 -10.58 -9.80
N VAL A 175 13.76 -10.80 -9.59
CA VAL A 175 14.84 -10.33 -10.47
C VAL A 175 15.52 -11.53 -11.11
N SER A 176 15.49 -11.63 -12.44
CA SER A 176 15.98 -12.83 -13.15
C SER A 176 16.31 -12.52 -14.62
N ASP A 177 17.06 -13.43 -15.25
CA ASP A 177 17.19 -13.49 -16.71
C ASP A 177 16.04 -14.30 -17.39
N GLY A 178 15.02 -14.71 -16.63
CA GLY A 178 13.72 -15.16 -17.14
C GLY A 178 13.65 -16.62 -17.59
N PHE A 179 14.73 -17.39 -17.55
CA PHE A 179 14.72 -18.78 -18.00
C PHE A 179 14.40 -19.76 -16.87
N SER A 180 13.13 -19.93 -16.51
CA SER A 180 12.73 -20.88 -15.45
C SER A 180 12.43 -22.29 -15.96
N SER A 181 12.73 -23.28 -15.13
CA SER A 181 12.01 -24.56 -15.14
C SER A 181 10.60 -24.39 -14.55
N GLY A 182 9.66 -25.24 -14.97
CA GLY A 182 8.28 -25.22 -14.45
C GLY A 182 7.39 -24.10 -15.01
N ASP A 183 6.37 -23.73 -14.25
CA ASP A 183 5.40 -22.68 -14.60
C ASP A 183 5.32 -21.61 -13.49
N PRO A 184 6.28 -20.66 -13.46
CA PRO A 184 6.33 -19.65 -12.41
C PRO A 184 5.15 -18.67 -12.43
N ALA A 185 4.41 -18.58 -13.54
CA ALA A 185 3.19 -17.78 -13.61
C ALA A 185 2.06 -18.41 -12.76
N SER A 186 1.95 -19.75 -12.77
CA SER A 186 1.05 -20.46 -11.86
C SER A 186 1.46 -20.29 -10.40
N ASN A 187 2.75 -20.28 -10.07
CA ASN A 187 3.22 -20.00 -8.70
C ASN A 187 2.83 -18.59 -8.26
N ALA A 188 2.99 -17.59 -9.14
CA ALA A 188 2.58 -16.21 -8.87
C ALA A 188 1.08 -16.09 -8.58
N LEU A 189 0.24 -16.80 -9.34
CA LEU A 189 -1.21 -16.83 -9.10
C LEU A 189 -1.56 -17.48 -7.74
N VAL A 190 -0.85 -18.54 -7.35
CA VAL A 190 -1.03 -19.19 -6.04
C VAL A 190 -0.63 -18.24 -4.90
N ALA A 191 0.47 -17.51 -5.07
CA ALA A 191 0.95 -16.53 -4.10
C ALA A 191 -0.06 -15.40 -3.85
N LEU A 192 -0.73 -14.89 -4.90
CA LEU A 192 -1.86 -13.96 -4.73
C LEU A 192 -2.98 -14.57 -3.89
N GLY A 193 -3.36 -15.82 -4.19
CA GLY A 193 -4.39 -16.53 -3.43
C GLY A 193 -4.02 -16.79 -1.96
N ALA A 194 -2.72 -16.76 -1.62
CA ALA A 194 -2.21 -16.94 -0.27
C ALA A 194 -2.15 -15.63 0.54
N GLY A 195 -2.33 -14.47 -0.09
CA GLY A 195 -2.30 -13.16 0.57
C GLY A 195 -1.10 -12.28 0.22
N VAL A 196 -0.35 -12.59 -0.84
CA VAL A 196 0.58 -11.62 -1.45
C VAL A 196 -0.24 -10.62 -2.28
N ASP A 197 0.01 -9.33 -2.12
CA ASP A 197 -0.74 -8.26 -2.76
C ASP A 197 -0.31 -8.02 -4.22
N ALA A 198 1.00 -8.12 -4.49
CA ALA A 198 1.57 -7.95 -5.82
C ALA A 198 2.94 -8.62 -5.99
N ILE A 199 3.22 -9.08 -7.21
CA ILE A 199 4.48 -9.71 -7.61
C ILE A 199 4.99 -8.99 -8.86
N HIS A 200 5.98 -8.13 -8.67
CA HIS A 200 6.66 -7.41 -9.72
C HIS A 200 7.82 -8.24 -10.28
N THR A 201 8.22 -7.96 -11.51
CA THR A 201 9.36 -8.62 -12.13
C THR A 201 10.34 -7.63 -12.73
N VAL A 202 11.63 -7.96 -12.63
CA VAL A 202 12.74 -7.19 -13.18
C VAL A 202 13.60 -8.10 -14.05
N GLY A 203 13.53 -7.87 -15.36
CA GLY A 203 14.32 -8.64 -16.32
C GLY A 203 15.73 -8.07 -16.52
N LEU A 204 16.76 -8.90 -16.37
CA LEU A 204 18.17 -8.54 -16.61
C LEU A 204 18.51 -8.48 -18.12
N PRO A 205 19.65 -7.93 -18.57
CA PRO A 205 19.90 -7.78 -20.00
C PRO A 205 19.99 -9.16 -20.69
N GLY A 206 19.14 -9.37 -21.71
CA GLY A 206 19.05 -10.64 -22.44
C GLY A 206 18.02 -11.64 -21.89
N HIS A 207 17.17 -11.21 -20.95
CA HIS A 207 16.19 -12.08 -20.32
C HIS A 207 15.03 -12.52 -21.24
N ASP A 208 14.30 -13.57 -20.83
CA ASP A 208 13.02 -13.94 -21.41
C ASP A 208 11.88 -13.01 -20.93
N ALA A 209 11.59 -11.99 -21.72
CA ALA A 209 10.55 -11.00 -21.43
C ALA A 209 9.13 -11.62 -21.36
N PHE A 210 8.84 -12.70 -22.08
CA PHE A 210 7.53 -13.33 -22.05
C PHE A 210 7.28 -14.00 -20.70
N THR A 211 8.26 -14.76 -20.21
CA THR A 211 8.19 -15.40 -18.90
C THR A 211 8.05 -14.35 -17.78
N MET A 212 8.90 -13.31 -17.79
CA MET A 212 8.86 -12.25 -16.77
C MET A 212 7.56 -11.44 -16.78
N GLN A 213 7.02 -11.13 -17.97
CA GLN A 213 5.74 -10.46 -18.10
C GLN A 213 4.58 -11.33 -17.61
N ASN A 214 4.58 -12.64 -17.90
CA ASN A 214 3.50 -13.53 -17.47
C ASN A 214 3.45 -13.71 -15.94
N ILE A 215 4.62 -13.76 -15.29
CA ILE A 215 4.71 -13.77 -13.82
C ILE A 215 4.10 -12.50 -13.25
N ALA A 216 4.51 -11.33 -13.75
CA ALA A 216 3.98 -10.04 -13.29
C ALA A 216 2.46 -9.96 -13.49
N THR A 217 1.96 -10.31 -14.67
CA THR A 217 0.52 -10.28 -14.97
C THR A 217 -0.27 -11.26 -14.09
N SER A 218 0.25 -12.47 -13.86
CA SER A 218 -0.42 -13.47 -13.02
C SER A 218 -0.37 -13.12 -11.53
N GLY A 219 0.64 -12.34 -11.13
CA GLY A 219 0.87 -11.87 -9.78
C GLY A 219 0.42 -10.43 -9.51
N ASN A 220 -0.50 -9.88 -10.32
CA ASN A 220 -1.04 -8.53 -10.15
C ASN A 220 0.04 -7.43 -10.02
N GLY A 221 1.19 -7.61 -10.69
CA GLY A 221 2.33 -6.70 -10.62
C GLY A 221 2.73 -6.13 -11.97
N ILE A 222 3.88 -5.47 -11.96
CA ILE A 222 4.45 -4.73 -13.10
C ILE A 222 5.76 -5.41 -13.53
N TYR A 223 5.92 -5.57 -14.83
CA TYR A 223 7.17 -6.02 -15.43
C TYR A 223 8.02 -4.81 -15.83
N THR A 224 9.29 -4.83 -15.40
CA THR A 224 10.29 -3.80 -15.68
C THR A 224 11.56 -4.43 -16.25
N ASN A 225 12.25 -3.73 -17.16
CA ASN A 225 13.60 -4.11 -17.60
C ASN A 225 14.65 -3.42 -16.72
N VAL A 226 15.73 -4.10 -16.35
CA VAL A 226 16.80 -3.54 -15.51
C VAL A 226 17.48 -2.31 -16.12
N SER A 227 17.53 -2.20 -17.46
CA SER A 227 18.03 -1.00 -18.13
C SER A 227 17.12 0.23 -17.96
N SER A 228 15.95 0.01 -17.36
CA SER A 228 14.92 0.99 -17.03
C SER A 228 14.50 0.87 -15.56
N LEU A 229 15.43 0.50 -14.67
CA LEU A 229 15.20 0.46 -13.22
C LEU A 229 14.62 1.75 -12.65
N THR A 230 14.86 2.89 -13.32
CA THR A 230 14.25 4.18 -12.97
C THR A 230 12.75 4.06 -12.80
N GLY A 231 12.03 3.32 -13.65
CA GLY A 231 10.58 3.14 -13.49
C GLY A 231 10.18 2.33 -12.25
N LEU A 232 11.00 1.36 -11.84
CA LEU A 232 10.77 0.58 -10.61
C LEU A 232 11.14 1.38 -9.36
N ILE A 233 12.28 2.08 -9.42
CA ILE A 233 12.75 2.97 -8.35
C ILE A 233 11.76 4.12 -8.16
N ASP A 234 11.24 4.70 -9.24
CA ASP A 234 10.24 5.75 -9.20
C ASP A 234 8.88 5.24 -8.70
N LEU A 235 8.48 4.02 -9.08
CA LEU A 235 7.31 3.33 -8.55
C LEU A 235 7.39 3.15 -7.02
N PHE A 236 8.57 2.73 -6.51
CA PHE A 236 8.79 2.57 -5.07
C PHE A 236 9.06 3.90 -4.33
N ASN A 237 9.56 4.93 -5.01
CA ASN A 237 9.74 6.28 -4.47
C ASN A 237 8.48 7.16 -4.56
N GLY A 238 7.44 6.72 -5.27
CA GLY A 238 6.25 7.54 -5.55
C GLY A 238 6.49 8.68 -6.55
N THR A 239 7.57 8.64 -7.35
CA THR A 239 7.93 9.70 -8.30
C THR A 239 7.37 9.46 -9.70
N SER A 240 7.03 8.21 -10.05
CA SER A 240 6.43 7.83 -11.34
C SER A 240 5.70 6.50 -11.19
N GLY A 241 4.39 6.58 -11.03
CA GLY A 241 3.51 5.42 -10.86
C GLY A 241 3.26 5.10 -9.39
N ASN A 242 1.98 4.96 -9.07
CA ASN A 242 1.52 4.58 -7.74
C ASN A 242 1.40 3.05 -7.68
N LEU A 243 2.04 2.36 -6.71
CA LEU A 243 1.99 0.89 -6.50
C LEU A 243 0.58 0.38 -6.27
N VAL A 244 -0.36 1.28 -6.02
CA VAL A 244 -1.77 0.98 -5.85
C VAL A 244 -2.61 1.15 -7.12
N GLY A 245 -2.02 1.44 -8.29
CA GLY A 245 -2.75 1.55 -9.57
C GLY A 245 -3.48 2.89 -9.79
N ILE A 246 -3.17 3.89 -8.98
CA ILE A 246 -3.70 5.25 -9.09
C ILE A 246 -2.84 6.06 -10.07
N ASP A 247 -3.52 6.77 -10.97
CA ASP A 247 -2.93 7.72 -11.91
C ASP A 247 -2.59 9.03 -11.20
N HIS A 248 -3.57 9.65 -10.53
CA HIS A 248 -3.38 10.87 -9.75
C HIS A 248 -4.47 11.02 -8.66
N VAL A 249 -4.23 11.92 -7.71
CA VAL A 249 -5.23 12.32 -6.69
C VAL A 249 -5.42 13.83 -6.74
N ASP A 250 -6.66 14.27 -6.86
CA ASP A 250 -7.05 15.67 -6.79
C ASP A 250 -7.63 15.99 -5.43
N VAL A 251 -7.31 17.17 -4.91
CA VAL A 251 -7.75 17.60 -3.57
C VAL A 251 -8.40 18.97 -3.62
N THR A 252 -9.55 19.11 -2.98
CA THR A 252 -10.17 20.40 -2.65
C THR A 252 -10.01 20.69 -1.16
N MET A 253 -9.34 21.80 -0.85
CA MET A 253 -9.05 22.26 0.51
C MET A 253 -10.29 22.90 1.16
N ASN A 254 -10.26 23.07 2.49
CA ASN A 254 -11.35 23.71 3.25
C ASN A 254 -11.67 25.16 2.84
N ASN A 255 -10.72 25.85 2.21
CA ASN A 255 -10.89 27.20 1.66
C ASN A 255 -11.36 27.21 0.18
N GLY A 256 -11.65 26.04 -0.39
CA GLY A 256 -12.03 25.88 -1.80
C GLY A 256 -10.86 25.90 -2.79
N VAL A 257 -9.61 25.97 -2.34
CA VAL A 257 -8.44 25.83 -3.22
C VAL A 257 -8.38 24.42 -3.77
N PHE A 258 -8.27 24.32 -5.09
CA PHE A 258 -8.07 23.06 -5.79
C PHE A 258 -6.57 22.79 -6.00
N ILE A 259 -6.14 21.62 -5.58
CA ILE A 259 -4.79 21.09 -5.79
C ILE A 259 -4.94 19.93 -6.78
N ASN A 260 -4.44 20.16 -7.99
CA ASN A 260 -4.39 19.14 -9.03
C ASN A 260 -3.17 18.25 -8.79
N ASP A 261 -3.36 16.93 -8.88
CA ASP A 261 -2.28 15.94 -8.82
C ASP A 261 -1.36 16.14 -7.60
N ILE A 262 -1.92 15.91 -6.41
CA ILE A 262 -1.16 15.94 -5.17
C ILE A 262 -0.15 14.79 -5.16
N ALA A 263 1.07 15.07 -4.68
CA ALA A 263 2.10 14.05 -4.55
C ALA A 263 1.59 12.88 -3.68
N ILE A 264 1.62 11.69 -4.27
CA ILE A 264 1.34 10.40 -3.62
C ILE A 264 2.64 9.62 -3.52
N ASP A 265 2.91 8.98 -2.39
CA ASP A 265 4.01 8.04 -2.30
C ASP A 265 3.71 6.77 -3.11
N GLY A 266 4.69 5.88 -3.23
CA GLY A 266 4.50 4.63 -3.96
C GLY A 266 3.33 3.81 -3.44
N LEU A 267 2.91 3.95 -2.17
CA LEU A 267 1.82 3.17 -1.56
C LEU A 267 0.46 3.89 -1.60
N GLY A 268 0.38 5.03 -2.30
CA GLY A 268 -0.81 5.83 -2.45
C GLY A 268 -1.14 6.74 -1.28
N ASN A 269 -0.21 6.95 -0.35
CA ASN A 269 -0.42 7.91 0.72
C ASN A 269 -0.19 9.34 0.23
N PHE A 270 -1.04 10.26 0.64
CA PHE A 270 -0.93 11.70 0.38
C PHE A 270 -1.01 12.51 1.66
N VAL A 271 -0.31 13.65 1.68
CA VAL A 271 -0.33 14.62 2.80
C VAL A 271 -0.64 16.00 2.26
N LEU A 272 -1.61 16.68 2.87
CA LEU A 272 -2.02 18.03 2.51
C LEU A 272 -1.11 19.08 3.16
N PRO A 273 -0.92 20.24 2.51
CA PRO A 273 -0.24 21.38 3.11
C PRO A 273 -1.05 21.97 4.28
N ASP A 274 -0.39 22.83 5.07
CA ASP A 274 -0.97 23.49 6.24
C ASP A 274 -2.32 24.14 5.91
N ALA A 275 -3.38 23.70 6.60
CA ALA A 275 -4.72 24.24 6.49
C ALA A 275 -5.17 24.86 7.81
N THR A 276 -5.54 26.14 7.78
CA THR A 276 -6.12 26.84 8.93
C THR A 276 -7.62 26.59 9.00
N LEU A 277 -8.10 26.09 10.13
CA LEU A 277 -9.52 25.81 10.34
C LEU A 277 -10.31 27.10 10.61
N VAL A 278 -11.44 27.25 9.92
CA VAL A 278 -12.42 28.32 10.18
C VAL A 278 -13.50 27.82 11.15
N LEU A 279 -14.16 28.74 11.85
CA LEU A 279 -15.26 28.39 12.75
C LEU A 279 -16.36 27.62 12.01
N GLY A 280 -16.77 26.48 12.56
CA GLY A 280 -17.74 25.57 11.94
C GLY A 280 -17.10 24.41 11.20
N ASP A 281 -17.81 23.86 10.22
CA ASP A 281 -17.36 22.69 9.47
C ASP A 281 -16.32 23.07 8.41
N ASN A 282 -15.18 22.40 8.45
CA ASN A 282 -14.13 22.49 7.45
C ASN A 282 -14.14 21.20 6.63
N VAL A 283 -14.47 21.30 5.34
CA VAL A 283 -14.61 20.14 4.45
C VAL A 283 -13.39 20.04 3.54
N PHE A 284 -12.74 18.88 3.55
CA PHE A 284 -11.69 18.53 2.60
C PHE A 284 -12.19 17.39 1.74
N THR A 285 -11.95 17.45 0.43
CA THR A 285 -12.40 16.43 -0.51
C THR A 285 -11.21 15.91 -1.29
N ALA A 286 -11.00 14.60 -1.29
CA ALA A 286 -9.99 13.92 -2.11
C ALA A 286 -10.68 13.06 -3.16
N VAL A 287 -10.24 13.15 -4.40
CA VAL A 287 -10.71 12.33 -5.52
C VAL A 287 -9.52 11.62 -6.14
N ALA A 288 -9.51 10.30 -6.09
CA ALA A 288 -8.47 9.48 -6.68
C ALA A 288 -8.92 8.94 -8.03
N TYR A 289 -8.03 8.93 -9.01
CA TYR A 289 -8.24 8.40 -10.35
C TYR A 289 -7.27 7.26 -10.64
N ASP A 290 -7.74 6.19 -11.27
CA ASP A 290 -6.88 5.10 -11.74
C ASP A 290 -6.42 5.29 -13.19
N THR A 291 -5.48 4.44 -13.61
CA THR A 291 -4.93 4.45 -14.98
C THR A 291 -5.93 4.04 -16.07
N LEU A 292 -7.12 3.55 -15.69
CA LEU A 292 -8.21 3.17 -16.57
C LEU A 292 -9.31 4.25 -16.63
N GLY A 293 -9.16 5.35 -15.88
CA GLY A 293 -10.10 6.47 -15.81
C GLY A 293 -11.27 6.29 -14.83
N ASN A 294 -11.25 5.26 -13.97
CA ASN A 294 -12.20 5.13 -12.87
C ASN A 294 -11.78 6.05 -11.71
N SER A 295 -12.74 6.44 -10.88
CA SER A 295 -12.46 7.34 -9.76
C SER A 295 -13.26 7.02 -8.50
N ALA A 296 -12.72 7.47 -7.36
CA ALA A 296 -13.38 7.44 -6.07
C ALA A 296 -13.16 8.75 -5.31
N SER A 297 -14.10 9.09 -4.43
CA SER A 297 -14.08 10.34 -3.68
C SER A 297 -14.33 10.09 -2.20
N ALA A 298 -13.64 10.83 -1.34
CA ALA A 298 -13.86 10.84 0.10
C ALA A 298 -13.76 12.25 0.70
N GLU A 299 -14.57 12.49 1.72
CA GLU A 299 -14.61 13.75 2.45
C GLU A 299 -14.08 13.58 3.88
N LEU A 300 -13.30 14.56 4.32
CA LEU A 300 -12.93 14.75 5.71
C LEU A 300 -13.59 16.03 6.22
N ILE A 301 -14.39 15.91 7.26
CA ILE A 301 -15.06 17.03 7.91
C ILE A 301 -14.44 17.22 9.29
N LEU A 302 -13.85 18.40 9.52
CA LEU A 302 -13.31 18.81 10.81
C LEU A 302 -14.14 19.99 11.34
N THR A 303 -14.89 19.78 12.41
CA THR A 303 -15.70 20.82 13.03
C THR A 303 -14.87 21.60 14.06
N ALA A 304 -14.62 22.87 13.78
CA ALA A 304 -13.89 23.76 14.68
C ALA A 304 -14.87 24.57 15.55
N VAL A 305 -14.65 24.53 16.86
CA VAL A 305 -15.40 25.31 17.85
C VAL A 305 -14.66 26.61 18.18
N PRO A 306 -15.32 27.63 18.76
CA PRO A 306 -14.63 28.83 19.22
C PRO A 306 -13.53 28.46 20.23
N GLU A 307 -12.39 29.14 20.14
CA GLU A 307 -11.38 29.09 21.20
C GLU A 307 -12.04 29.35 22.56
N PRO A 308 -11.72 28.58 23.61
CA PRO A 308 -12.26 28.83 24.93
C PRO A 308 -11.80 30.22 25.36
N SER A 309 -12.72 31.18 25.35
CA SER A 309 -12.36 32.57 25.60
C SER A 309 -11.65 32.70 26.96
N THR A 310 -10.43 33.20 26.94
CA THR A 310 -9.64 33.49 28.16
C THR A 310 -10.43 34.39 29.11
N TYR A 311 -11.35 35.21 28.58
CA TYR A 311 -12.27 36.05 29.34
C TYR A 311 -13.35 35.28 30.12
N ALA A 312 -13.89 34.17 29.60
CA ALA A 312 -14.85 33.34 30.35
C ALA A 312 -14.18 32.61 31.53
N MET A 313 -12.94 32.14 31.33
CA MET A 313 -12.14 31.52 32.40
C MET A 313 -11.69 32.54 33.45
N LEU A 314 -11.27 33.74 33.03
CA LEU A 314 -10.91 34.84 33.94
C LEU A 314 -12.13 35.36 34.73
N GLY A 315 -13.30 35.44 34.09
CA GLY A 315 -14.55 35.84 34.72
C GLY A 315 -15.04 34.85 35.78
N LEU A 316 -14.96 33.54 35.50
CA LEU A 316 -15.24 32.48 36.49
C LEU A 316 -14.23 32.49 37.64
N GLY A 317 -12.94 32.69 37.34
CA GLY A 317 -11.89 32.82 38.35
C GLY A 317 -12.11 34.01 39.30
N LEU A 318 -12.47 35.18 38.76
CA LEU A 318 -12.76 36.39 39.53
C LEU A 318 -14.06 36.27 40.35
N LEU A 319 -15.10 35.61 39.82
CA LEU A 319 -16.33 35.33 40.56
C LEU A 319 -16.10 34.38 41.73
N LEU A 320 -15.30 33.32 41.54
CA LEU A 320 -14.94 32.39 42.62
C LEU A 320 -14.07 33.06 43.70
N LEU A 321 -13.10 33.89 43.31
CA LEU A 321 -12.29 34.68 44.25
C LEU A 321 -13.15 35.69 45.04
N GLY A 322 -14.11 36.35 44.38
CA GLY A 322 -15.07 37.24 45.05
C GLY A 322 -16.00 36.51 46.03
N TRP A 323 -16.31 35.24 45.77
CA TRP A 323 -17.18 34.42 46.63
C TRP A 323 -16.45 33.88 47.86
N VAL A 324 -15.18 33.49 47.71
CA VAL A 324 -14.34 33.06 48.84
C VAL A 324 -14.10 34.21 49.82
N ASN A 325 -13.90 35.42 49.33
CA ASN A 325 -13.63 36.58 50.20
C ASN A 325 -14.87 37.08 50.98
N ARG A 326 -16.09 36.78 50.51
CA ARG A 326 -17.34 37.11 51.23
C ARG A 326 -17.69 36.14 52.36
N ARG A 327 -17.07 34.95 52.42
CA ARG A 327 -17.33 33.97 53.49
C ARG A 327 -16.50 34.16 54.75
N HIS A 328 -15.54 35.10 54.75
CA HIS A 328 -14.73 35.43 55.92
C HIS A 328 -15.19 36.68 56.68
N ILE A 329 -16.31 37.32 56.27
CA ILE A 329 -16.92 38.47 56.96
C ILE A 329 -18.40 38.16 57.19
N ALA A 330 -18.68 37.21 58.08
CA ALA A 330 -19.98 37.02 58.75
C ALA A 330 -19.73 36.30 60.08
#